data_AF-A0A4Q5WSY9-F1
#
_entry.id   AF-A0A4Q5WSY9-F1
#
_cell.length_a   1.000
_cell.length_b   1.000
_cell.length_c   1.000
_cell.angle_alpha   90.00
_cell.angle_beta   90.00
_cell.angle_gamma   90.00
#
_symmetry.space_group_name_H-M   'P 1'
#
loop_
_entity.id
_entity.type
_entity.pdbx_description
1 polymer ?
#
loop_
_entity_poly.entity_id
_entity_poly.type
_entity_poly.pdbx_seq_one_letter_code
_entity_poly.pdbx_strand_id
1 'polypeptide(L)'
;MRTALKLTFLSACALLLTYGSAFCQDRQPPEPDDEFNLFLLVFGMCAIVGALVISALLALLVAGILLALSAAGALSVSALVGWQQRSLSAGFRTLVRTVFSLFGGFSGAVLMWLFTVYFDAGSRTLLLCLSGFAAGALAGLLFAGLCLRILRWSIRLAAKKLQERSAGHI
;
A
#
# COMPACT_ATOMS: atom_id res chain seq x y z
N MET A 1 -4.15 -18.43 11.63
CA MET A 1 -5.25 -17.58 11.10
C MET A 1 -4.97 -17.06 9.69
N ARG A 2 -3.78 -16.55 9.34
CA ARG A 2 -3.46 -16.10 7.96
C ARG A 2 -3.27 -17.23 6.92
N THR A 3 -2.74 -18.38 7.35
CA THR A 3 -2.75 -19.60 6.52
C THR A 3 -4.17 -20.08 6.26
N ALA A 4 -5.06 -19.99 7.25
CA ALA A 4 -6.48 -20.32 7.10
C ALA A 4 -7.19 -19.43 6.06
N LEU A 5 -6.91 -18.12 6.01
CA LEU A 5 -7.52 -17.22 5.02
C LEU A 5 -7.01 -17.49 3.58
N LYS A 6 -5.72 -17.81 3.41
CA LYS A 6 -5.15 -18.20 2.11
C LYS A 6 -5.66 -19.58 1.69
N LEU A 7 -5.74 -20.53 2.63
CA LEU A 7 -6.30 -21.86 2.40
C LEU A 7 -7.79 -21.79 2.08
N THR A 8 -8.58 -20.90 2.71
CA THR A 8 -10.00 -20.74 2.36
C THR A 8 -10.18 -20.09 1.00
N PHE A 9 -9.34 -19.11 0.63
CA PHE A 9 -9.43 -18.48 -0.69
C PHE A 9 -8.97 -19.43 -1.82
N LEU A 10 -7.87 -20.16 -1.62
CA LEU A 10 -7.40 -21.20 -2.54
C LEU A 10 -8.36 -22.40 -2.58
N SER A 11 -8.92 -22.82 -1.44
CA SER A 11 -9.93 -23.87 -1.36
C SER A 11 -11.22 -23.46 -2.06
N ALA A 12 -11.66 -22.21 -1.94
CA ALA A 12 -12.84 -21.70 -2.62
C ALA A 12 -12.62 -21.64 -4.14
N CYS A 13 -11.45 -21.16 -4.59
CA CYS A 13 -11.09 -21.18 -6.02
C CYS A 13 -10.94 -22.61 -6.55
N ALA A 14 -10.32 -23.51 -5.79
CA ALA A 14 -10.19 -24.91 -6.16
C ALA A 14 -11.56 -25.58 -6.23
N LEU A 15 -12.43 -25.41 -5.23
CA LEU A 15 -13.80 -25.94 -5.25
C LEU A 15 -14.60 -25.39 -6.44
N LEU A 16 -14.48 -24.10 -6.77
CA LEU A 16 -15.12 -23.52 -7.96
C LEU A 16 -14.63 -24.14 -9.27
N LEU A 17 -13.33 -24.44 -9.37
CA LEU A 17 -12.74 -25.08 -10.56
C LEU A 17 -13.10 -26.57 -10.64
N THR A 18 -13.14 -27.29 -9.51
CA THR A 18 -13.52 -28.71 -9.48
C THR A 18 -15.02 -28.89 -9.73
N TYR A 19 -15.88 -28.01 -9.21
CA TYR A 19 -17.31 -28.03 -9.51
C TYR A 19 -17.60 -27.65 -10.97
N GLY A 20 -16.88 -26.67 -11.52
CA GLY A 20 -17.04 -26.27 -12.93
C GLY A 20 -16.58 -27.35 -13.92
N SER A 21 -15.52 -28.11 -13.59
CA SER A 21 -15.04 -29.20 -14.44
C SER A 21 -15.88 -30.47 -14.33
N ALA A 22 -16.45 -30.78 -13.16
CA ALA A 22 -17.38 -31.90 -12.99
C ALA A 22 -18.66 -31.74 -13.82
N PHE A 23 -19.20 -30.51 -13.91
CA PHE A 23 -20.37 -30.20 -14.74
C PHE A 23 -20.13 -30.31 -16.25
N CYS A 24 -18.87 -30.27 -16.69
CA CYS A 24 -18.53 -30.32 -18.12
C CYS A 24 -18.33 -31.76 -18.63
N GLN A 25 -18.31 -32.75 -17.72
CA GLN A 25 -17.88 -34.11 -18.04
C GLN A 25 -19.03 -35.13 -18.18
N ASP A 26 -20.26 -34.78 -17.83
CA ASP A 26 -21.41 -35.67 -18.02
C ASP A 26 -22.10 -35.41 -19.37
N ARG A 27 -21.93 -36.34 -20.31
CA ARG A 27 -22.63 -36.40 -21.60
C ARG A 27 -23.89 -37.28 -21.47
N GLN A 28 -24.74 -37.00 -20.49
CA GLN A 28 -26.09 -37.58 -20.45
C GLN A 28 -27.08 -36.66 -21.18
N PRO A 29 -28.12 -37.20 -21.85
CA PRO A 29 -29.15 -36.37 -22.47
C PRO A 29 -29.79 -35.47 -21.40
N PRO A 30 -30.07 -34.19 -21.71
CA PRO A 30 -30.47 -33.20 -20.71
C PRO A 30 -31.75 -33.65 -20.01
N GLU A 31 -31.67 -33.90 -18.71
CA GLU A 31 -32.86 -33.96 -17.88
C GLU A 31 -33.37 -32.53 -17.68
N PRO A 32 -34.69 -32.29 -17.56
CA PRO A 32 -35.24 -30.95 -17.42
C PRO A 32 -34.70 -30.15 -16.21
N ASP A 33 -34.05 -30.82 -15.25
CA ASP A 33 -33.40 -30.20 -14.08
C ASP A 33 -32.02 -29.58 -14.40
N ASP A 34 -31.38 -29.93 -15.52
CA ASP A 34 -30.06 -29.41 -15.91
C ASP A 34 -30.11 -27.92 -16.29
N GLU A 35 -31.21 -27.47 -16.90
CA GLU A 35 -31.39 -26.06 -17.27
C GLU A 35 -31.47 -25.15 -16.03
N PHE A 36 -32.15 -25.61 -14.98
CA PHE A 36 -32.25 -24.91 -13.71
C PHE A 36 -30.92 -24.85 -12.97
N ASN A 37 -30.17 -25.97 -12.96
CA ASN A 37 -28.83 -26.01 -12.38
C ASN A 37 -27.84 -25.11 -13.12
N LEU A 38 -27.90 -25.06 -14.46
CA LEU A 38 -27.08 -24.16 -15.26
C LEU A 38 -27.41 -22.69 -14.95
N PHE A 39 -28.69 -22.36 -14.81
CA PHE A 39 -29.13 -21.01 -14.41
C PHE A 39 -28.59 -20.62 -13.02
N LEU A 40 -28.69 -21.51 -12.03
CA LEU A 40 -28.13 -21.30 -10.69
C LEU A 40 -26.61 -21.14 -10.71
N LEU A 41 -25.90 -21.91 -11.53
CA LEU A 41 -24.45 -21.81 -11.68
C LEU A 41 -24.04 -20.44 -12.22
N VAL A 42 -24.69 -19.97 -13.30
CA VAL A 42 -24.41 -18.65 -13.89
C VAL A 42 -24.74 -17.54 -12.91
N PHE A 43 -25.88 -17.62 -12.21
CA PHE A 43 -26.26 -16.63 -11.20
C PHE A 43 -25.27 -16.63 -10.02
N GLY A 44 -24.82 -17.80 -9.58
CA GLY A 44 -23.81 -17.95 -8.54
C GLY A 44 -22.46 -17.34 -8.94
N MET A 45 -22.01 -17.57 -10.18
CA MET A 45 -20.78 -16.93 -10.69
C MET A 45 -20.92 -15.41 -10.76
N CYS A 46 -22.05 -14.89 -11.26
CA CYS A 46 -22.32 -13.45 -11.26
C CYS A 46 -22.29 -12.85 -9.85
N ALA A 47 -22.88 -13.54 -8.87
CA ALA A 47 -22.87 -13.09 -7.47
C ALA A 47 -21.45 -13.07 -6.87
N ILE A 48 -20.63 -14.09 -7.15
CA ILE A 48 -19.23 -14.15 -6.68
C ILE A 48 -18.40 -13.03 -7.30
N VAL A 49 -18.50 -12.81 -8.61
CA VAL A 49 -17.79 -11.73 -9.30
C VAL A 49 -18.26 -10.37 -8.76
N GLY A 50 -19.57 -10.18 -8.57
CA GLY A 50 -20.13 -8.97 -7.98
C GLY A 50 -19.59 -8.70 -6.57
N ALA A 51 -19.55 -9.72 -5.71
CA ALA A 51 -18.99 -9.60 -4.36
C ALA A 51 -17.48 -9.25 -4.38
N LEU A 52 -16.72 -9.80 -5.33
CA LEU A 52 -15.30 -9.51 -5.49
C LEU A 52 -15.08 -8.04 -5.91
N VAL A 53 -15.89 -7.52 -6.83
CA VAL A 53 -15.83 -6.12 -7.24
C VAL A 53 -16.21 -5.17 -6.10
N ILE A 54 -17.30 -5.46 -5.39
CA ILE A 54 -17.76 -4.63 -4.26
C ILE A 54 -16.71 -4.61 -3.14
N SER A 55 -16.13 -5.76 -2.80
CA SER A 55 -15.09 -5.84 -1.77
C SER A 55 -13.80 -5.10 -2.17
N ALA A 56 -13.41 -5.15 -3.44
CA ALA A 56 -12.27 -4.38 -3.96
C ALA A 56 -12.52 -2.86 -3.88
N LEU A 57 -13.72 -2.40 -4.26
CA LEU A 57 -14.11 -0.99 -4.14
C LEU A 57 -14.11 -0.52 -2.68
N LEU A 58 -14.65 -1.34 -1.78
CA LEU A 58 -14.67 -1.02 -0.34
C LEU A 58 -13.25 -0.95 0.24
N ALA A 59 -12.36 -1.88 -0.14
CA ALA A 59 -10.96 -1.86 0.26
C ALA A 59 -10.24 -0.60 -0.24
N LEU A 60 -10.50 -0.18 -1.48
CA LEU A 60 -9.96 1.04 -2.05
C LEU A 60 -10.46 2.29 -1.31
N LEU A 61 -11.75 2.33 -0.97
CA LEU A 61 -12.35 3.42 -0.21
C LEU A 61 -11.70 3.56 1.18
N VAL A 62 -11.56 2.45 1.91
CA VAL A 62 -10.91 2.44 3.24
C VAL A 62 -9.45 2.86 3.13
N ALA A 63 -8.71 2.36 2.13
CA ALA A 63 -7.33 2.77 1.88
C ALA A 63 -7.24 4.27 1.58
N GLY A 64 -8.16 4.81 0.76
CA GLY A 64 -8.26 6.24 0.47
C GLY A 64 -8.49 7.09 1.72
N ILE A 65 -9.41 6.67 2.60
CA ILE A 65 -9.67 7.36 3.88
C ILE A 65 -8.44 7.35 4.77
N LEU A 66 -7.75 6.20 4.90
CA LEU A 66 -6.53 6.10 5.70
C LEU A 66 -5.41 6.99 5.15
N LEU A 67 -5.24 7.04 3.83
CA LEU A 67 -4.28 7.93 3.18
C LEU A 67 -4.63 9.40 3.43
N ALA A 68 -5.89 9.79 3.23
CA ALA A 68 -6.36 11.15 3.49
C ALA A 68 -6.14 11.55 4.96
N LEU A 69 -6.46 10.67 5.90
CA LEU A 69 -6.27 10.90 7.33
C LEU A 69 -4.78 11.01 7.70
N SER A 70 -3.92 10.17 7.12
CA SER A 70 -2.47 10.25 7.32
C SER A 70 -1.88 11.55 6.76
N ALA A 71 -2.36 11.99 5.59
CA ALA A 71 -1.95 13.26 4.98
C ALA A 71 -2.42 14.46 5.81
N ALA A 72 -3.67 14.45 6.28
CA ALA A 72 -4.21 15.47 7.18
C ALA A 72 -3.41 15.54 8.50
N GLY A 73 -3.06 14.39 9.09
CA GLY A 73 -2.20 14.31 10.26
C GLY A 73 -0.80 14.90 10.01
N ALA A 74 -0.17 14.53 8.89
CA ALA A 74 1.15 15.07 8.51
C ALA A 74 1.10 16.59 8.26
N LEU A 75 0.06 17.08 7.60
CA LEU A 75 -0.17 18.51 7.36
C LEU A 75 -0.40 19.27 8.67
N SER A 76 -1.20 18.72 9.58
CA SER A 76 -1.47 19.33 10.89
C SER A 76 -0.19 19.50 11.70
N VAL A 77 0.64 18.44 11.81
CA VAL A 77 1.93 18.50 12.52
C VAL A 77 2.89 19.49 11.84
N SER A 78 2.94 19.49 10.51
CA SER A 78 3.77 20.44 9.75
C SER A 78 3.35 21.89 9.97
N ALA A 79 2.05 22.17 9.94
CA ALA A 79 1.51 23.51 10.15
C ALA A 79 1.78 24.01 11.58
N LEU A 80 1.58 23.15 12.58
CA LEU A 80 1.87 23.47 13.97
C LEU A 80 3.35 23.81 14.20
N VAL A 81 4.26 23.00 13.66
CA VAL A 81 5.71 23.27 13.74
C VAL A 81 6.09 24.53 12.96
N GLY A 82 5.49 24.75 11.80
CA GLY A 82 5.70 25.95 10.98
C GLY A 82 5.29 27.23 11.71
N TRP A 83 4.14 27.20 12.40
CA TRP A 83 3.68 28.30 13.25
C TRP A 83 4.64 28.53 14.41
N GLN A 84 5.01 27.46 15.13
CA GLN A 84 5.87 27.55 16.31
C GLN A 84 7.26 28.11 15.98
N GLN A 85 7.84 27.72 14.85
CA GLN A 85 9.16 28.20 14.41
C GLN A 85 9.11 29.47 13.55
N ARG A 86 7.91 30.03 13.31
CA ARG A 86 7.68 31.18 12.41
C ARG A 86 8.36 31.04 11.03
N SER A 87 8.49 29.80 10.54
CA SER A 87 9.19 29.51 9.29
C SER A 87 8.52 28.35 8.55
N LEU A 88 8.03 28.64 7.33
CA LEU A 88 7.51 27.63 6.40
C LEU A 88 8.55 26.55 6.07
N SER A 89 9.84 26.93 6.09
CA SER A 89 10.95 26.00 5.81
C SER A 89 11.11 24.93 6.90
N ALA A 90 10.73 25.24 8.14
CA ALA A 90 10.78 24.30 9.25
C ALA A 90 9.64 23.27 9.16
N GLY A 91 8.41 23.73 8.88
CA GLY A 91 7.26 22.85 8.65
C GLY A 91 7.46 21.91 7.46
N PHE A 92 7.96 22.42 6.33
CA PHE A 92 8.24 21.56 5.18
C PHE A 92 9.27 20.44 5.49
N ARG A 93 10.29 20.74 6.32
CA ARG A 93 11.27 19.72 6.73
C ARG A 93 10.64 18.63 7.59
N THR A 94 9.72 18.97 8.49
CA THR A 94 9.03 17.96 9.30
C THR A 94 8.06 17.15 8.44
N LEU A 95 7.32 17.79 7.52
CA LEU A 95 6.46 17.09 6.57
C LEU A 95 7.23 16.04 5.76
N VAL A 96 8.35 16.45 5.14
CA VAL A 96 9.19 15.54 4.36
C VAL A 96 9.65 14.36 5.20
N ARG A 97 10.15 14.59 6.43
CA ARG A 97 10.57 13.50 7.33
C ARG A 97 9.43 12.55 7.67
N THR A 98 8.25 13.08 8.01
CA THR A 98 7.10 12.26 8.40
C THR A 98 6.61 11.42 7.23
N VAL A 99 6.48 12.00 6.04
CA VAL A 99 6.03 11.29 4.83
C VAL A 99 7.01 10.18 4.45
N PHE A 100 8.31 10.48 4.34
CA PHE A 100 9.30 9.46 3.97
C PHE A 100 9.46 8.36 5.02
N SER A 101 9.30 8.68 6.32
CA SER A 101 9.31 7.67 7.38
C SER A 101 8.10 6.73 7.29
N LEU A 102 6.89 7.27 7.06
CA LEU A 102 5.67 6.47 6.88
C LEU A 102 5.74 5.58 5.63
N PHE A 103 6.15 6.15 4.49
CA PHE A 103 6.33 5.38 3.25
C PHE A 103 7.46 4.36 3.37
N GLY A 104 8.55 4.71 4.03
CA GLY A 104 9.64 3.79 4.34
C GLY A 104 9.16 2.62 5.19
N GLY A 105 8.43 2.88 6.28
CA GLY A 105 7.87 1.85 7.14
C GLY A 105 6.89 0.95 6.40
N PHE A 106 5.98 1.53 5.61
CA PHE A 106 5.01 0.76 4.83
C PHE A 106 5.69 -0.13 3.79
N SER A 107 6.61 0.42 2.99
CA SER A 107 7.36 -0.34 1.98
C SER A 107 8.23 -1.43 2.62
N GLY A 108 8.89 -1.17 3.75
CA GLY A 108 9.65 -2.17 4.49
C GLY A 108 8.79 -3.30 5.05
N ALA A 109 7.60 -2.99 5.58
CA ALA A 109 6.65 -3.99 6.04
C ALA A 109 6.14 -4.87 4.89
N VAL A 110 5.85 -4.28 3.72
CA VAL A 110 5.43 -5.00 2.50
C VAL A 110 6.56 -5.90 2.00
N LEU A 111 7.80 -5.39 1.91
CA LEU A 111 8.95 -6.16 1.45
C LEU A 111 9.20 -7.37 2.36
N MET A 112 9.14 -7.15 3.67
CA MET A 112 9.38 -8.21 4.65
C MET A 112 8.24 -9.24 4.66
N TRP A 113 7.00 -8.79 4.50
CA TRP A 113 5.87 -9.68 4.28
C TRP A 113 6.06 -10.54 3.02
N LEU A 114 6.52 -9.94 1.91
CA LEU A 114 6.82 -10.66 0.68
C LEU A 114 7.92 -11.71 0.93
N PHE A 115 8.97 -11.33 1.67
CA PHE A 115 10.06 -12.24 2.03
C PHE A 115 9.56 -13.46 2.81
N THR A 116 8.63 -13.27 3.75
CA THR A 116 8.03 -14.40 4.49
C THR A 116 7.21 -15.34 3.62
N VAL A 117 6.64 -14.84 2.52
CA VAL A 117 5.88 -15.69 1.59
C VAL A 117 6.81 -16.59 0.78
N TYR A 118 8.01 -16.10 0.43
CA TYR A 118 8.96 -16.86 -0.39
C TYR A 118 9.86 -17.81 0.40
N PHE A 119 10.26 -17.44 1.62
CA PHE A 119 11.29 -18.18 2.37
C PHE A 119 10.77 -19.10 3.48
N ASP A 120 9.44 -19.27 3.58
CA ASP A 120 8.72 -20.07 4.60
C ASP A 120 9.40 -20.08 5.98
N ALA A 121 9.83 -18.89 6.40
CA ALA A 121 10.52 -18.72 7.67
C ALA A 121 9.49 -18.88 8.78
N GLY A 122 9.43 -20.07 9.40
CA GLY A 122 8.51 -20.47 10.49
C GLY A 122 8.50 -19.58 11.75
N SER A 123 9.17 -18.45 11.68
CA SER A 123 9.12 -17.33 12.60
C SER A 123 7.74 -16.66 12.72
N ARG A 124 7.43 -16.13 13.91
CA ARG A 124 6.19 -15.40 14.20
C ARG A 124 6.05 -14.20 13.27
N THR A 125 5.14 -14.26 12.30
CA THR A 125 4.92 -13.26 11.24
C THR A 125 4.81 -11.82 11.78
N LEU A 126 4.25 -11.65 12.98
CA LEU A 126 4.08 -10.34 13.62
C LEU A 126 5.43 -9.68 13.95
N LEU A 127 6.40 -10.44 14.47
CA LEU A 127 7.74 -9.91 14.76
C LEU A 127 8.47 -9.51 13.47
N LEU A 128 8.31 -10.29 12.39
CA LEU A 128 8.93 -9.97 11.12
C LEU A 128 8.33 -8.70 10.48
N CYS A 129 7.01 -8.55 10.50
CA CYS A 129 6.37 -7.33 10.02
C CYS A 129 6.81 -6.09 10.83
N LEU A 130 6.92 -6.21 12.15
CA LEU A 130 7.42 -5.12 13.01
C LEU A 130 8.88 -4.77 12.71
N SER A 131 9.74 -5.78 12.54
CA SER A 131 11.15 -5.55 12.17
C SER A 131 11.29 -4.90 10.80
N GLY A 132 10.47 -5.32 9.82
CA GLY A 132 10.42 -4.72 8.49
C GLY A 132 9.91 -3.28 8.52
N PHE A 133 8.89 -2.99 9.33
CA PHE A 133 8.39 -1.63 9.52
C PHE A 133 9.45 -0.74 10.18
N ALA A 134 10.11 -1.20 11.25
CA ALA A 134 11.16 -0.45 11.93
C ALA A 134 12.36 -0.18 11.02
N ALA A 135 12.85 -1.21 10.32
CA ALA A 135 13.95 -1.08 9.36
C ALA A 135 13.58 -0.15 8.20
N GLY A 136 12.37 -0.28 7.67
CA GLY A 136 11.84 0.58 6.61
C GLY A 136 11.68 2.03 7.05
N ALA A 137 11.16 2.27 8.25
CA ALA A 137 11.02 3.62 8.80
C ALA A 137 12.40 4.28 9.02
N LEU A 138 13.38 3.54 9.54
CA LEU A 138 14.76 3.99 9.66
C LEU A 138 15.38 4.34 8.30
N ALA A 139 15.21 3.48 7.30
CA ALA A 139 15.69 3.72 5.94
C ALA A 139 15.03 4.96 5.31
N GLY A 140 13.71 5.11 5.48
CA GLY A 140 12.95 6.27 5.03
C GLY A 140 13.41 7.56 5.69
N LEU A 141 13.71 7.53 6.99
CA LEU A 141 14.20 8.69 7.73
C LEU A 141 15.61 9.10 7.30
N LEU A 142 16.50 8.14 7.03
CA LEU A 142 17.82 8.39 6.44
C LEU A 142 17.70 9.02 5.05
N PHE A 143 16.81 8.48 4.21
CA PHE A 143 16.56 9.00 2.87
C PHE A 143 16.00 10.43 2.90
N ALA A 144 15.07 10.72 3.81
CA ALA A 144 14.56 12.07 4.05
C ALA A 144 15.70 13.04 4.42
N GLY A 145 16.63 12.60 5.27
CA GLY A 145 17.81 13.38 5.64
C GLY A 145 18.71 13.70 4.44
N LEU A 146 18.95 12.73 3.57
CA LEU A 146 19.69 12.90 2.30
C LEU A 146 19.00 13.91 1.38
N CYS A 147 17.69 13.77 1.18
CA CYS A 147 16.91 14.66 0.33
C CYS A 147 16.96 16.12 0.81
N LEU A 148 16.83 16.33 2.13
CA LEU A 148 16.95 17.66 2.73
C LEU A 148 18.37 18.24 2.63
N ARG A 149 19.42 17.40 2.65
CA ARG A 149 20.80 17.86 2.42
C ARG A 149 20.98 18.35 0.99
N ILE A 150 20.48 17.60 0.00
CA ILE A 150 20.56 17.98 -1.42
C ILE A 150 19.81 19.29 -1.65
N LEU A 151 18.60 19.44 -1.11
CA LEU A 151 17.81 20.67 -1.23
C LEU A 151 18.58 21.89 -0.69
N ARG A 152 19.20 21.77 0.50
CA ARG A 152 20.02 22.86 1.08
C ARG A 152 21.27 23.16 0.25
N TRP A 153 21.79 22.17 -0.47
CA TRP A 153 22.93 22.35 -1.35
C TRP A 153 22.53 23.14 -2.60
N SER A 154 21.41 22.78 -3.22
CA SER A 154 20.85 23.47 -4.40
C SER A 154 20.51 24.94 -4.10
N ILE A 155 19.90 25.24 -2.95
CA ILE A 155 19.56 26.63 -2.56
C ILE A 155 20.83 27.47 -2.41
N ARG A 156 21.90 26.91 -1.83
CA ARG A 156 23.18 27.61 -1.67
C ARG A 156 23.84 27.92 -3.01
N LEU A 157 23.74 27.00 -3.98
CA LEU A 157 24.25 27.23 -5.33
C LEU A 157 23.44 28.33 -6.06
N ALA A 158 22.12 28.32 -5.92
CA ALA A 158 21.26 29.35 -6.51
C ALA A 158 21.54 30.75 -5.92
N ALA A 159 21.72 30.83 -4.60
CA ALA A 159 22.06 32.08 -3.93
C ALA A 159 23.39 32.68 -4.40
N LYS A 160 24.42 31.83 -4.58
CA LYS A 160 25.72 32.26 -5.12
C LYS A 160 25.60 32.84 -6.53
N LYS A 161 24.87 32.16 -7.43
CA LYS A 161 24.67 32.63 -8.80
C LYS A 161 23.95 33.98 -8.88
N LEU A 162 23.01 34.26 -7.97
CA LEU A 162 22.32 35.55 -7.91
C LEU A 162 23.26 36.68 -7.46
N GLN A 163 24.17 36.41 -6.51
CA GLN A 163 25.16 37.39 -6.07
C GLN A 163 26.16 37.75 -7.17
N GLU A 164 26.64 36.75 -7.91
CA GLU A 164 27.53 36.98 -9.07
C GLU A 164 26.85 37.84 -10.14
N ARG A 165 25.56 37.60 -10.42
CA ARG A 165 24.79 38.37 -11.40
C ARG A 165 24.54 39.82 -10.97
N SER A 166 24.42 40.08 -9.67
CA SER A 166 24.25 41.42 -9.12
C SER A 166 25.57 42.22 -9.09
N ALA A 167 26.72 41.55 -8.97
CA ALA A 167 28.04 42.20 -8.93
C ALA A 167 28.56 42.61 -10.31
N GLY A 168 28.12 41.94 -11.39
CA GLY A 168 28.52 42.26 -12.78
C GLY A 168 27.76 43.42 -13.44
N HIS A 169 26.85 44.10 -12.72
CA HIS A 169 26.05 45.21 -13.23
C HIS A 169 26.45 46.59 -12.63
N ILE A 170 27.62 46.66 -12.00
CA ILE A 170 28.25 47.90 -11.48
C ILE A 170 29.48 48.18 -12.34
#